data_AF-A0ABD0XJE7-F1
#
_entry.id   AF-A0ABD0XJE7-F1
#
_cell.length_a   1.000
_cell.length_b   1.000
_cell.length_c   1.000
_cell.angle_alpha   90.00
_cell.angle_beta   90.00
_cell.angle_gamma   90.00
#
_symmetry.space_group_name_H-M   'P 1'
#
loop_
_entity.id
_entity.type
_entity.pdbx_description
1 polymer ?
#
loop_
_entity_poly.entity_id
_entity_poly.type
_entity_poly.pdbx_seq_one_letter_code
_entity_poly.pdbx_strand_id
1 'polypeptide(L)'
;MPLGLGRRKKASPLVENEEAEPIRAGLNIQGMDGLDGGGVGLRDGTTQEGLPPPPTNLRPRLIFHTQLAHGSPTGRIEGFSNVRELYGKIGEAFGIPPPEVMFCTLNTHKVDMDKLLGGQIGLEDFIFAHIKGQRKEVEVFKGEDALGLTITDNGAGYAFIKRIREGSVVHQVQVINVGDMIESINGHSLIGCRHYEVAKMLKELPKGKNFVLKMVEPLKAFDMISQRSGGARAGSGTQLGTGRGTLRLRSKGPATVEELPSAFEEKAVEKVDDLLESYMGIRDSELAATMVELGKDKKNPDEFAEALDETLGDFAFPDEFVFDVWGAIGDAKVGRL
;
A
#
# COMPACT_ATOMS: atom_id res chain seq x y z
N MET A 1 65.74 14.55 -35.32
CA MET A 1 66.13 15.70 -34.47
C MET A 1 66.01 16.97 -35.33
N PRO A 2 65.59 18.15 -34.83
CA PRO A 2 65.07 18.54 -33.51
C PRO A 2 63.64 19.18 -33.57
N LEU A 3 62.77 19.02 -32.55
CA LEU A 3 62.50 19.82 -31.32
C LEU A 3 61.66 21.10 -31.49
N GLY A 4 60.59 21.21 -30.69
CA GLY A 4 59.80 22.43 -30.48
C GLY A 4 58.60 22.27 -29.54
N LEU A 5 58.86 22.03 -28.25
CA LEU A 5 57.88 22.00 -27.14
C LEU A 5 57.41 23.43 -26.75
N GLY A 6 56.12 23.60 -26.44
CA GLY A 6 55.55 24.89 -26.01
C GLY A 6 54.35 24.78 -25.05
N ARG A 7 54.66 24.46 -23.78
CA ARG A 7 54.02 24.90 -22.50
C ARG A 7 52.49 24.90 -22.33
N ARG A 8 52.01 23.88 -21.59
CA ARG A 8 50.83 23.96 -20.69
C ARG A 8 51.16 24.81 -19.46
N LYS A 9 50.27 25.75 -19.08
CA LYS A 9 50.33 26.47 -17.79
C LYS A 9 49.56 25.70 -16.72
N LYS A 10 50.25 25.37 -15.62
CA LYS A 10 49.69 24.93 -14.33
C LYS A 10 49.27 26.17 -13.54
N ALA A 11 48.17 26.07 -12.79
CA ALA A 11 47.88 26.94 -11.65
C ALA A 11 48.29 26.21 -10.36
N SER A 12 48.90 26.94 -9.42
CA SER A 12 49.40 26.47 -8.13
C SER A 12 48.49 26.93 -6.97
N PRO A 13 48.53 26.27 -5.81
CA PRO A 13 47.52 26.34 -4.75
C PRO A 13 47.80 27.43 -3.69
N LEU A 14 46.76 27.85 -2.97
CA LEU A 14 46.84 28.74 -1.80
C LEU A 14 46.08 28.05 -0.64
N VAL A 15 46.79 27.45 0.32
CA VAL A 15 47.19 27.96 1.65
C VAL A 15 46.10 27.74 2.71
N GLU A 16 46.46 26.85 3.64
CA GLU A 16 45.86 26.58 4.95
C GLU A 16 45.98 27.81 5.89
N ASN A 17 45.02 27.99 6.80
CA ASN A 17 45.16 28.71 8.09
C ASN A 17 43.96 28.29 8.95
N GLU A 18 44.16 27.44 9.96
CA GLU A 18 44.53 27.74 11.35
C GLU A 18 43.32 27.98 12.27
N GLU A 19 43.27 27.14 13.30
CA GLU A 19 42.35 27.12 14.43
C GLU A 19 42.45 28.40 15.27
N ALA A 20 41.33 28.84 15.84
CA ALA A 20 41.32 29.80 16.94
C ALA A 20 40.20 29.47 17.94
N GLU A 21 40.61 29.22 19.18
CA GLU A 21 39.77 29.03 20.38
C GLU A 21 38.91 30.27 20.73
N PRO A 22 37.79 30.11 21.46
CA PRO A 22 37.12 31.25 22.06
C PRO A 22 37.66 31.55 23.46
N ILE A 23 38.20 32.77 23.58
CA ILE A 23 38.66 33.42 24.81
C ILE A 23 37.48 33.74 25.75
N ARG A 24 37.71 33.45 27.04
CA ARG A 24 36.94 33.91 28.20
C ARG A 24 36.90 35.45 28.28
N ALA A 25 35.72 36.02 28.47
CA ALA A 25 35.58 37.33 29.11
C ALA A 25 34.31 37.35 29.96
N GLY A 26 34.50 37.33 31.28
CA GLY A 26 33.47 37.73 32.22
C GLY A 26 33.48 39.25 32.39
N LEU A 27 32.31 39.83 32.65
CA LEU A 27 32.20 41.06 33.43
C LEU A 27 31.02 40.91 34.38
N ASN A 28 31.37 41.09 35.65
CA ASN A 28 30.57 41.02 36.85
C ASN A 28 29.88 42.37 37.12
N ILE A 29 28.87 42.36 38.00
CA ILE A 29 28.39 43.38 38.96
C ILE A 29 26.84 43.37 38.99
N GLN A 30 26.11 43.36 40.11
CA GLN A 30 26.31 42.98 41.51
C GLN A 30 24.93 43.19 42.19
N GLY A 31 24.58 42.36 43.19
CA GLY A 31 23.76 42.80 44.33
C GLY A 31 22.38 42.16 44.53
N MET A 32 22.34 41.14 45.40
CA MET A 32 21.77 41.20 46.77
C MET A 32 20.83 40.04 47.14
N ASP A 33 21.37 39.17 48.01
CA ASP A 33 20.78 38.47 49.17
C ASP A 33 19.49 37.64 49.10
N GLY A 34 19.56 36.42 49.67
CA GLY A 34 18.40 35.82 50.36
C GLY A 34 18.28 34.29 50.35
N LEU A 35 19.17 33.62 51.09
CA LEU A 35 19.10 32.31 51.76
C LEU A 35 17.76 31.50 51.83
N ASP A 36 17.93 30.20 51.57
CA ASP A 36 17.48 29.01 52.34
C ASP A 36 16.19 28.23 51.97
N GLY A 37 16.31 26.89 52.03
CA GLY A 37 15.19 26.00 52.39
C GLY A 37 14.65 24.98 51.38
N GLY A 38 15.33 23.83 51.27
CA GLY A 38 14.82 22.45 51.11
C GLY A 38 13.49 22.13 50.38
N GLY A 39 13.56 21.26 49.36
CA GLY A 39 12.39 20.69 48.70
C GLY A 39 12.68 19.40 47.90
N VAL A 40 12.62 18.28 48.61
CA VAL A 40 12.37 16.88 48.23
C VAL A 40 12.28 16.53 46.73
N GLY A 41 13.13 15.61 46.29
CA GLY A 41 13.15 15.07 44.94
C GLY A 41 11.93 14.19 44.61
N LEU A 42 11.34 14.46 43.45
CA LEU A 42 10.52 13.53 42.70
C LEU A 42 11.20 13.34 41.35
N ARG A 43 11.71 12.12 41.12
CA ARG A 43 12.18 11.65 39.83
C ARG A 43 10.95 11.44 38.95
N ASP A 44 10.75 12.31 37.96
CA ASP A 44 9.85 12.04 36.86
C ASP A 44 10.66 11.57 35.65
N GLY A 45 10.21 10.46 35.07
CA GLY A 45 10.89 9.78 33.98
C GLY A 45 10.72 10.59 32.71
N THR A 46 11.83 11.03 32.12
CA THR A 46 11.85 11.64 30.79
C THR A 46 11.44 10.58 29.77
N THR A 47 10.17 10.60 29.38
CA THR A 47 9.72 10.17 28.06
C THR A 47 10.49 11.00 27.02
N GLN A 48 11.28 10.34 26.18
CA GLN A 48 11.82 10.97 24.98
C GLN A 48 10.64 11.26 24.05
N GLU A 49 10.09 12.48 24.13
CA GLU A 49 9.28 13.03 23.06
C GLU A 49 10.17 13.12 21.81
N GLY A 50 9.88 12.28 20.83
CA GLY A 50 10.50 12.35 19.52
C GLY A 50 10.35 13.74 18.93
N LEU A 51 11.40 14.23 18.26
CA LEU A 51 11.43 15.54 17.63
C LEU A 51 10.17 15.77 16.78
N PRO A 52 9.58 16.98 16.81
CA PRO A 52 8.41 17.29 16.00
C PRO A 52 8.73 17.05 14.52
N PRO A 53 7.77 16.53 13.73
CA PRO A 53 8.02 16.22 12.33
C PRO A 53 8.42 17.50 11.58
N PRO A 54 9.41 17.43 10.68
CA PRO A 54 9.93 18.61 10.00
C PRO A 54 8.81 19.33 9.22
N PRO A 55 8.91 20.67 9.09
CA PRO A 55 7.93 21.48 8.39
C PRO A 55 7.74 20.99 6.95
N THR A 56 6.50 21.08 6.46
CA THR A 56 6.05 20.55 5.16
C THR A 56 6.94 20.95 3.98
N ASN A 57 7.62 22.10 4.06
CA ASN A 57 8.50 22.64 3.02
C ASN A 57 9.86 21.93 2.88
N LEU A 58 10.22 21.01 3.80
CA LEU A 58 11.49 20.27 3.76
C LEU A 58 11.31 18.78 3.40
N ARG A 59 10.07 18.32 3.19
CA ARG A 59 9.82 16.93 2.81
C ARG A 59 10.04 16.77 1.30
N PRO A 60 10.79 15.76 0.84
CA PRO A 60 10.89 15.44 -0.58
C PRO A 60 9.48 15.27 -1.16
N ARG A 61 9.16 16.03 -2.22
CA ARG A 61 7.87 15.90 -2.91
C ARG A 61 7.89 14.60 -3.69
N LEU A 62 7.16 13.59 -3.22
CA LEU A 62 6.99 12.33 -3.94
C LEU A 62 5.99 12.56 -5.07
N ILE A 63 6.52 12.57 -6.30
CA ILE A 63 5.74 12.77 -7.52
C ILE A 63 5.60 11.43 -8.22
N PHE A 64 4.36 11.01 -8.44
CA PHE A 64 4.03 9.80 -9.18
C PHE A 64 3.42 10.15 -10.52
N HIS A 65 3.62 9.27 -11.49
CA HIS A 65 3.01 9.37 -12.81
C HIS A 65 1.78 8.47 -12.87
N THR A 66 0.73 8.95 -13.51
CA THR A 66 -0.52 8.20 -13.61
C THR A 66 -1.17 8.31 -14.98
N GLN A 67 -1.92 7.28 -15.37
CA GLN A 67 -2.82 7.27 -16.52
C GLN A 67 -4.12 6.56 -16.16
N LEU A 68 -5.22 6.96 -16.78
CA LEU A 68 -6.42 6.15 -16.85
C LEU A 68 -6.13 4.88 -17.67
N ALA A 69 -6.51 3.72 -17.13
CA ALA A 69 -6.21 2.41 -17.69
C ALA A 69 -6.80 2.17 -19.09
N HIS A 70 -7.91 2.85 -19.42
CA HIS A 70 -8.53 2.78 -20.75
C HIS A 70 -7.86 3.69 -21.79
N GLY A 71 -6.89 4.50 -21.39
CA GLY A 71 -6.14 5.41 -22.26
C GLY A 71 -6.38 6.88 -21.92
N SER A 72 -5.30 7.59 -21.60
CA SER A 72 -5.28 9.03 -21.37
C SER A 72 -3.85 9.56 -21.49
N PRO A 73 -3.64 10.88 -21.60
CA PRO A 73 -2.31 11.48 -21.39
C PRO A 73 -1.76 11.17 -19.99
N THR A 74 -0.44 11.23 -19.81
CA THR A 74 0.16 11.05 -18.48
C THR A 74 -0.14 12.24 -17.57
N GLY A 75 -0.79 11.97 -16.44
CA GLY A 75 -0.95 12.89 -15.32
C GLY A 75 0.23 12.80 -14.33
N ARG A 76 0.37 13.83 -13.50
CA ARG A 76 1.33 13.88 -12.39
C ARG A 76 0.57 14.16 -11.10
N ILE A 77 0.80 13.34 -10.09
CA ILE A 77 0.11 13.45 -8.80
C ILE A 77 1.13 13.42 -7.66
N GLU A 78 0.81 14.13 -6.58
CA GLU A 78 1.64 14.25 -5.39
C GLU A 78 0.78 14.65 -4.18
N GLY A 79 1.34 14.56 -2.97
CA GLY A 79 0.70 15.09 -1.77
C GLY A 79 -0.52 14.29 -1.30
N PHE A 80 -0.46 12.97 -1.37
CA PHE A 80 -1.44 12.05 -0.78
C PHE A 80 -0.78 11.21 0.31
N SER A 81 -1.54 10.93 1.36
CA SER A 81 -1.11 10.17 2.55
C SER A 81 -1.90 8.88 2.76
N ASN A 82 -2.93 8.65 1.94
CA ASN A 82 -3.79 7.47 1.98
C ASN A 82 -4.43 7.24 0.61
N VAL A 83 -5.08 6.10 0.43
CA VAL A 83 -5.67 5.70 -0.85
C VAL A 83 -6.84 6.60 -1.26
N ARG A 84 -7.61 7.13 -0.30
CA ARG A 84 -8.71 8.07 -0.58
C ARG A 84 -8.19 9.38 -1.18
N GLU A 85 -7.13 9.95 -0.60
CA GLU A 85 -6.45 11.13 -1.14
C GLU A 85 -5.80 10.84 -2.50
N LEU A 86 -5.21 9.65 -2.69
CA LEU A 86 -4.67 9.22 -3.97
C LEU A 86 -5.75 9.27 -5.06
N TYR A 87 -6.93 8.69 -4.82
CA TYR A 87 -8.04 8.74 -5.77
C TYR A 87 -8.56 10.16 -5.99
N GLY A 88 -8.54 11.00 -4.95
CA GLY A 88 -8.80 12.43 -5.07
C GLY A 88 -7.83 13.12 -6.04
N LYS A 89 -6.53 12.89 -5.88
CA LYS A 89 -5.48 13.48 -6.74
C LYS A 89 -5.54 12.98 -8.19
N ILE A 90 -5.87 11.71 -8.39
CA ILE A 90 -6.14 11.15 -9.73
C ILE A 90 -7.36 11.84 -10.35
N GLY A 91 -8.45 12.00 -9.58
CA GLY A 91 -9.65 12.70 -10.02
C GLY A 91 -9.37 14.15 -10.45
N GLU A 92 -8.62 14.89 -9.64
CA GLU A 92 -8.15 16.25 -9.96
C GLU A 92 -7.31 16.29 -11.25
N ALA A 93 -6.38 15.35 -11.43
CA ALA A 93 -5.48 15.32 -12.58
C ALA A 93 -6.20 15.05 -13.92
N PHE A 94 -7.31 14.31 -13.90
CA PHE A 94 -8.07 13.92 -15.09
C PHE A 94 -9.44 14.61 -15.22
N GLY A 95 -9.80 15.48 -14.27
CA GLY A 95 -11.09 16.15 -14.27
C GLY A 95 -12.29 15.20 -14.08
N ILE A 96 -12.10 14.11 -13.34
CA ILE A 96 -13.15 13.13 -13.04
C ILE A 96 -13.49 13.13 -11.53
N PRO A 97 -14.75 12.88 -11.15
CA PRO A 97 -15.11 12.72 -9.74
C PRO A 97 -14.33 11.56 -9.10
N PRO A 98 -13.81 11.69 -7.87
CA PRO A 98 -13.11 10.59 -7.18
C PRO A 98 -13.90 9.27 -7.10
N PRO A 99 -15.24 9.26 -6.93
CA PRO A 99 -16.05 8.04 -6.98
C PRO A 99 -16.06 7.30 -8.33
N GLU A 100 -15.53 7.89 -9.40
CA GLU A 100 -15.37 7.20 -10.69
C GLU A 100 -14.13 6.29 -10.71
N VAL A 101 -13.15 6.54 -9.83
CA VAL A 101 -11.96 5.68 -9.69
C VAL A 101 -12.34 4.43 -8.91
N MET A 102 -12.21 3.26 -9.54
CA MET A 102 -12.52 1.96 -8.96
C MET A 102 -11.35 1.44 -8.14
N PHE A 103 -10.19 1.28 -8.78
CA PHE A 103 -8.95 0.78 -8.18
C PHE A 103 -7.75 1.18 -9.03
N CYS A 104 -6.54 0.90 -8.54
CA CYS A 104 -5.30 1.15 -9.27
C CYS A 104 -4.48 -0.12 -9.43
N THR A 105 -3.84 -0.26 -10.59
CA THR A 105 -2.75 -1.23 -10.82
C THR A 105 -1.43 -0.49 -11.00
N LEU A 106 -0.33 -1.13 -10.63
CA LEU A 106 1.02 -0.58 -10.75
C LEU A 106 1.71 -1.16 -11.99
N ASN A 107 2.28 -0.28 -12.82
CA ASN A 107 3.08 -0.61 -14.00
C ASN A 107 2.35 -1.39 -15.12
N THR A 108 1.02 -1.51 -15.05
CA THR A 108 0.19 -2.14 -16.10
C THR A 108 -1.18 -1.48 -16.19
N HIS A 109 -1.65 -1.25 -17.42
CA HIS A 109 -3.01 -0.76 -17.70
C HIS A 109 -4.04 -1.89 -17.76
N LYS A 110 -3.59 -3.15 -17.76
CA LYS A 110 -4.49 -4.31 -17.76
C LYS A 110 -5.09 -4.49 -16.37
N VAL A 111 -6.26 -5.13 -16.33
CA VAL A 111 -6.86 -5.62 -15.09
C VAL A 111 -6.07 -6.85 -14.63
N ASP A 112 -4.93 -6.58 -14.01
CA ASP A 112 -3.99 -7.57 -13.49
C ASP A 112 -3.96 -7.47 -11.96
N MET A 113 -4.56 -8.44 -11.31
CA MET A 113 -4.73 -8.45 -9.86
C MET A 113 -3.45 -8.75 -9.08
N ASP A 114 -2.41 -9.26 -9.75
CA ASP A 114 -1.07 -9.45 -9.17
C ASP A 114 -0.31 -8.12 -9.13
N LYS A 115 -0.76 -7.14 -9.92
CA LYS A 115 -0.26 -5.75 -9.92
C LYS A 115 -1.23 -4.77 -9.29
N LEU A 116 -2.23 -5.25 -8.55
CA LEU A 116 -3.16 -4.41 -7.80
C LEU A 116 -2.40 -3.62 -6.73
N LEU A 117 -2.78 -2.35 -6.54
CA LEU A 117 -2.24 -1.53 -5.45
C LEU A 117 -2.57 -2.16 -4.08
N GLY A 118 -1.55 -2.74 -3.43
CA GLY A 118 -1.67 -3.43 -2.14
C GLY A 118 -1.13 -2.65 -0.93
N GLY A 119 -1.19 -1.32 -0.96
CA GLY A 119 -0.69 -0.47 0.14
C GLY A 119 0.80 -0.13 0.07
N GLN A 120 1.50 -0.51 -1.00
CA GLN A 120 2.87 -0.07 -1.27
C GLN A 120 2.97 0.48 -2.69
N ILE A 121 3.73 1.57 -2.85
CA ILE A 121 4.00 2.19 -4.15
C ILE A 121 5.50 2.48 -4.22
N GLY A 122 6.21 1.78 -5.09
CA GLY A 122 7.61 2.08 -5.37
C GLY A 122 7.76 3.50 -5.89
N LEU A 123 8.84 4.18 -5.50
CA LEU A 123 9.05 5.60 -5.85
C LEU A 123 9.12 5.88 -7.37
N GLU A 124 9.35 4.86 -8.18
CA GLU A 124 9.40 4.93 -9.64
C GLU A 124 8.19 4.26 -10.31
N ASP A 125 7.20 3.78 -9.53
CA ASP A 125 6.05 3.08 -10.08
C ASP A 125 5.13 4.02 -10.86
N PHE A 126 4.57 3.45 -11.92
CA PHE A 126 3.55 4.09 -12.73
C PHE A 126 2.17 3.62 -12.31
N ILE A 127 1.27 4.54 -11.98
CA ILE A 127 -0.06 4.22 -11.44
C ILE A 127 -1.11 4.24 -12.56
N PHE A 128 -1.74 3.10 -12.84
CA PHE A 128 -2.86 3.02 -13.77
C PHE A 128 -4.18 2.99 -13.00
N ALA A 129 -5.01 4.01 -13.21
CA ALA A 129 -6.30 4.14 -12.56
C ALA A 129 -7.41 3.50 -13.41
N HIS A 130 -8.08 2.50 -12.87
CA HIS A 130 -9.25 1.86 -13.48
C HIS A 130 -10.49 2.62 -13.05
N ILE A 131 -11.31 3.05 -14.01
CA ILE A 131 -12.51 3.84 -13.74
C ILE A 131 -13.77 3.07 -14.14
N LYS A 132 -14.91 3.47 -13.59
CA LYS A 132 -16.21 2.86 -13.84
C LYS A 132 -16.55 2.86 -15.34
N GLY A 133 -16.99 1.70 -15.81
CA GLY A 133 -17.46 1.48 -17.17
C GLY A 133 -18.88 0.95 -17.20
N GLN A 134 -19.07 -0.17 -17.90
CA GLN A 134 -20.38 -0.72 -18.15
C GLN A 134 -21.00 -1.32 -16.88
N ARG A 135 -22.25 -0.93 -16.59
CA ARG A 135 -23.05 -1.57 -15.54
C ARG A 135 -23.67 -2.86 -16.04
N LYS A 136 -23.67 -3.88 -15.17
CA LYS A 136 -24.14 -5.24 -15.44
C LYS A 136 -25.07 -5.66 -14.31
N GLU A 137 -26.14 -6.37 -14.66
CA GLU A 137 -27.06 -6.98 -13.71
C GLU A 137 -27.23 -8.44 -14.10
N VAL A 138 -26.93 -9.35 -13.17
CA VAL A 138 -26.89 -10.79 -13.44
C VAL A 138 -27.60 -11.53 -12.31
N GLU A 139 -28.51 -12.41 -12.70
CA GLU A 139 -29.14 -13.36 -11.78
C GLU A 139 -28.29 -14.65 -11.73
N VAL A 140 -27.93 -15.07 -10.53
CA VAL A 140 -27.07 -16.24 -10.28
C VAL A 140 -27.80 -17.21 -9.37
N PHE A 141 -27.82 -18.50 -9.74
CA PHE A 141 -28.35 -19.56 -8.89
C PHE A 141 -27.29 -20.03 -7.89
N LYS A 142 -27.55 -19.92 -6.58
CA LYS A 142 -26.64 -20.42 -5.54
C LYS A 142 -26.79 -21.94 -5.36
N GLY A 143 -26.14 -22.71 -6.24
CA GLY A 143 -26.16 -24.18 -6.18
C GLY A 143 -25.27 -24.77 -5.08
N GLU A 144 -24.16 -24.10 -4.77
CA GLU A 144 -23.16 -24.53 -3.79
C GLU A 144 -23.01 -23.52 -2.65
N ASP A 145 -22.40 -23.94 -1.55
CA ASP A 145 -22.14 -23.06 -0.40
C ASP A 145 -21.08 -21.99 -0.75
N ALA A 146 -20.07 -22.37 -1.55
CA ALA A 146 -19.06 -21.47 -2.08
C ALA A 146 -19.36 -21.10 -3.54
N LEU A 147 -19.41 -19.81 -3.84
CA LEU A 147 -19.61 -19.32 -5.21
C LEU A 147 -18.34 -19.37 -6.08
N GLY A 148 -17.18 -19.56 -5.44
CA GLY A 148 -15.86 -19.52 -6.09
C GLY A 148 -15.37 -18.11 -6.41
N LEU A 149 -15.78 -17.11 -5.62
CA LEU A 149 -15.32 -15.73 -5.72
C LEU A 149 -14.31 -15.43 -4.62
N THR A 150 -13.26 -14.70 -4.98
CA THR A 150 -12.36 -14.04 -4.02
C THR A 150 -12.55 -12.54 -4.14
N ILE A 151 -12.97 -11.91 -3.05
CA ILE A 151 -13.29 -10.48 -3.02
C ILE A 151 -12.12 -9.68 -2.44
N THR A 152 -11.87 -8.50 -2.99
CA THR A 152 -10.97 -7.51 -2.42
C THR A 152 -11.63 -6.14 -2.49
N ASP A 153 -11.03 -5.12 -1.90
CA ASP A 153 -11.52 -3.75 -1.99
C ASP A 153 -10.40 -2.74 -2.23
N ASN A 154 -10.80 -1.52 -2.54
CA ASN A 154 -9.89 -0.43 -2.86
C ASN A 154 -9.51 0.42 -1.63
N GLY A 155 -9.85 -0.01 -0.41
CA GLY A 155 -9.68 0.78 0.82
C GLY A 155 -10.51 2.08 0.87
N ALA A 156 -11.38 2.33 -0.11
CA ALA A 156 -12.19 3.54 -0.26
C ALA A 156 -13.69 3.25 -0.47
N GLY A 157 -14.13 2.03 -0.15
CA GLY A 157 -15.55 1.64 -0.13
C GLY A 157 -16.06 0.94 -1.38
N TYR A 158 -15.19 0.48 -2.27
CA TYR A 158 -15.56 -0.37 -3.42
C TYR A 158 -14.94 -1.75 -3.31
N ALA A 159 -15.79 -2.76 -3.16
CA ALA A 159 -15.40 -4.16 -3.26
C ALA A 159 -15.52 -4.65 -4.71
N PHE A 160 -14.55 -5.46 -5.15
CA PHE A 160 -14.49 -6.00 -6.50
C PHE A 160 -13.91 -7.41 -6.52
N ILE A 161 -14.16 -8.12 -7.62
CA ILE A 161 -13.74 -9.51 -7.80
C ILE A 161 -12.25 -9.55 -8.11
N LYS A 162 -11.45 -10.13 -7.20
CA LYS A 162 -10.00 -10.35 -7.40
C LYS A 162 -9.73 -11.65 -8.15
N ARG A 163 -10.47 -12.72 -7.84
CA ARG A 163 -10.33 -14.02 -8.50
C ARG A 163 -11.67 -14.72 -8.66
N ILE A 164 -11.74 -15.55 -9.69
CA ILE A 164 -12.83 -16.49 -9.95
C ILE A 164 -12.22 -17.87 -10.03
N ARG A 165 -12.63 -18.79 -9.16
CA ARG A 165 -12.15 -20.16 -9.14
C ARG A 165 -12.67 -20.91 -10.37
N GLU A 166 -11.76 -21.53 -11.12
CA GLU A 166 -12.14 -22.36 -12.27
C GLU A 166 -13.09 -23.49 -11.86
N GLY A 167 -14.10 -23.73 -12.69
CA GLY A 167 -15.14 -24.74 -12.46
C GLY A 167 -16.23 -24.37 -11.43
N SER A 168 -16.11 -23.21 -10.77
CA SER A 168 -17.12 -22.74 -9.81
C SER A 168 -18.44 -22.31 -10.45
N VAL A 169 -19.46 -22.10 -9.61
CA VAL A 169 -20.78 -21.56 -10.02
C VAL A 169 -20.61 -20.28 -10.82
N VAL A 170 -19.76 -19.36 -10.36
CA VAL A 170 -19.57 -18.07 -11.03
C VAL A 170 -18.71 -18.19 -12.29
N HIS A 171 -17.75 -19.13 -12.34
CA HIS A 171 -16.97 -19.38 -13.55
C HIS A 171 -17.84 -19.80 -14.76
N GLN A 172 -18.98 -20.45 -14.50
CA GLN A 172 -19.93 -20.82 -15.56
C GLN A 172 -20.74 -19.62 -16.08
N VAL A 173 -20.75 -18.50 -15.34
CA VAL A 173 -21.45 -17.26 -15.69
C VAL A 173 -20.49 -16.30 -16.38
N GLN A 174 -20.37 -16.42 -17.71
CA GLN A 174 -19.38 -15.69 -18.53
C GLN A 174 -19.48 -14.15 -18.50
N VAL A 175 -20.55 -13.59 -17.95
CA VAL A 175 -20.74 -12.13 -17.85
C VAL A 175 -19.97 -11.54 -16.66
N ILE A 176 -19.64 -12.37 -15.66
CA ILE A 176 -18.93 -11.97 -14.44
C ILE A 176 -17.43 -12.13 -14.67
N ASN A 177 -16.69 -11.04 -14.50
CA ASN A 177 -15.26 -11.00 -14.79
C ASN A 177 -14.46 -10.52 -13.57
N VAL A 178 -13.18 -10.91 -13.54
CA VAL A 178 -12.20 -10.31 -12.60
C VAL A 178 -12.11 -8.80 -12.85
N GLY A 179 -12.11 -8.04 -11.77
CA GLY A 179 -12.14 -6.57 -11.76
C GLY A 179 -13.53 -5.96 -11.67
N ASP A 180 -14.61 -6.73 -11.81
CA ASP A 180 -15.96 -6.21 -11.65
C ASP A 180 -16.19 -5.74 -10.21
N MET A 181 -16.57 -4.48 -10.03
CA MET A 181 -17.03 -3.93 -8.75
C MET A 181 -18.43 -4.41 -8.46
N ILE A 182 -18.70 -4.82 -7.23
CA ILE A 182 -20.04 -5.23 -6.79
C ILE A 182 -20.75 -4.00 -6.18
N GLU A 183 -21.75 -3.45 -6.88
CA GLU A 183 -22.55 -2.32 -6.38
C GLU A 183 -23.64 -2.78 -5.41
N SER A 184 -24.28 -3.93 -5.67
CA SER A 184 -25.36 -4.45 -4.79
C SER A 184 -25.60 -5.95 -4.92
N ILE A 185 -26.09 -6.58 -3.85
CA ILE A 185 -26.64 -7.94 -3.83
C ILE A 185 -28.13 -7.86 -3.49
N ASN A 186 -29.01 -8.43 -4.32
CA ASN A 186 -30.48 -8.40 -4.14
C ASN A 186 -31.05 -6.99 -3.89
N GLY A 187 -30.45 -5.98 -4.52
CA GLY A 187 -30.82 -4.57 -4.34
C GLY A 187 -30.27 -3.89 -3.08
N HIS A 188 -29.60 -4.62 -2.18
CA HIS A 188 -28.89 -4.03 -1.05
C HIS A 188 -27.55 -3.43 -1.51
N SER A 189 -27.42 -2.11 -1.41
CA SER A 189 -26.19 -1.40 -1.78
C SER A 189 -25.01 -1.85 -0.94
N LEU A 190 -23.87 -2.09 -1.59
CA LEU A 190 -22.60 -2.47 -0.95
C LEU A 190 -21.56 -1.36 -1.06
N ILE A 191 -21.94 -0.20 -1.59
CA ILE A 191 -21.07 0.97 -1.62
C ILE A 191 -20.75 1.41 -0.19
N GLY A 192 -19.45 1.46 0.13
CA GLY A 192 -18.95 1.75 1.47
C GLY A 192 -18.63 0.51 2.30
N CYS A 193 -19.12 -0.67 1.91
CA CYS A 193 -18.78 -1.93 2.57
C CYS A 193 -17.33 -2.34 2.24
N ARG A 194 -16.68 -2.97 3.22
CA ARG A 194 -15.38 -3.63 3.04
C ARG A 194 -15.56 -4.99 2.38
N HIS A 195 -14.48 -5.52 1.80
CA HIS A 195 -14.48 -6.80 1.10
C HIS A 195 -15.00 -7.97 1.94
N TYR A 196 -14.69 -7.99 3.25
CA TYR A 196 -15.11 -9.05 4.17
C TYR A 196 -16.61 -9.04 4.43
N GLU A 197 -17.24 -7.87 4.49
CA GLU A 197 -18.70 -7.75 4.64
C GLU A 197 -19.41 -8.27 3.39
N VAL A 198 -18.86 -7.94 2.22
CA VAL A 198 -19.38 -8.43 0.93
C VAL A 198 -19.21 -9.94 0.80
N ALA A 199 -18.04 -10.48 1.15
CA ALA A 199 -17.78 -11.92 1.15
C ALA A 199 -18.71 -12.65 2.12
N LYS A 200 -18.93 -12.10 3.33
CA LYS A 200 -19.88 -12.64 4.31
C LYS A 200 -21.30 -12.67 3.77
N MET A 201 -21.79 -11.57 3.20
CA MET A 201 -23.13 -11.53 2.59
C MET A 201 -23.29 -12.58 1.48
N LEU A 202 -22.29 -12.74 0.61
CA LEU A 202 -22.30 -13.79 -0.43
C LEU A 202 -22.35 -15.20 0.16
N LYS A 203 -21.60 -15.45 1.24
CA LYS A 203 -21.58 -16.72 1.97
C LYS A 203 -22.92 -17.03 2.64
N GLU A 204 -23.59 -16.02 3.21
CA GLU A 204 -24.87 -16.15 3.93
C GLU A 204 -26.10 -16.25 3.02
N LEU A 205 -25.97 -16.01 1.70
CA LEU A 205 -27.09 -16.16 0.77
C LEU A 205 -27.71 -17.58 0.85
N PRO A 206 -29.04 -17.73 0.75
CA PRO A 206 -29.68 -19.04 0.83
C PRO A 206 -29.27 -19.95 -0.34
N LYS A 207 -28.79 -21.16 -0.02
CA LYS A 207 -28.55 -22.21 -1.02
C LYS A 207 -29.85 -22.63 -1.70
N GLY A 208 -29.78 -22.95 -2.99
CA GLY A 208 -30.93 -23.35 -3.81
C GLY A 208 -31.83 -22.20 -4.24
N LYS A 209 -31.41 -20.94 -4.07
CA LYS A 209 -32.14 -19.75 -4.54
C LYS A 209 -31.30 -18.93 -5.51
N ASN A 210 -32.00 -18.20 -6.37
CA ASN A 210 -31.38 -17.16 -7.18
C ASN A 210 -31.12 -15.91 -6.34
N PHE A 211 -30.07 -15.19 -6.70
CA PHE A 211 -29.78 -13.85 -6.21
C PHE A 211 -29.32 -12.97 -7.36
N VAL A 212 -29.50 -11.66 -7.22
CA VAL A 212 -29.14 -10.69 -8.26
C VAL A 212 -27.90 -9.92 -7.83
N LEU A 213 -26.90 -9.90 -8.70
CA LEU A 213 -25.70 -9.06 -8.59
C LEU A 213 -25.81 -7.87 -9.53
N LYS A 214 -25.66 -6.66 -8.98
CA LYS A 214 -25.38 -5.46 -9.79
C LYS A 214 -23.91 -5.13 -9.67
N MET A 215 -23.25 -4.99 -10.81
CA MET A 215 -21.82 -4.80 -10.91
C MET A 215 -21.47 -3.71 -11.91
N VAL A 216 -20.26 -3.17 -11.78
CA VAL A 216 -19.67 -2.22 -12.74
C VAL A 216 -18.36 -2.80 -13.23
N GLU A 217 -18.22 -2.97 -14.54
CA GLU A 217 -16.95 -3.36 -15.17
C GLU A 217 -16.02 -2.15 -15.28
N PRO A 218 -14.71 -2.29 -15.02
CA PRO A 218 -13.75 -1.23 -15.30
C PRO A 218 -13.68 -0.95 -16.80
N LEU A 219 -13.55 0.32 -17.19
CA LEU A 219 -13.26 0.67 -18.58
C LEU A 219 -11.91 0.08 -18.98
N LYS A 220 -11.92 -0.79 -19.99
CA LYS A 220 -10.73 -1.41 -20.57
C LYS A 220 -10.30 -0.63 -21.80
N ALA A 221 -8.99 -0.54 -22.02
CA ALA A 221 -8.46 -0.02 -23.28
C ALA A 221 -8.90 -0.94 -24.43
N PHE A 222 -9.20 -0.38 -25.60
CA PHE A 222 -9.38 -1.18 -26.79
C PHE A 222 -8.04 -1.82 -27.15
N ASP A 223 -7.97 -3.16 -27.16
CA ASP A 223 -6.77 -3.93 -27.54
C ASP A 223 -6.24 -3.61 -28.96
N MET A 224 -6.97 -2.82 -29.75
CA MET A 224 -6.59 -2.42 -31.11
C MET A 224 -5.69 -1.18 -31.19
N ILE A 225 -5.46 -0.46 -30.08
CA ILE A 225 -4.46 0.62 -30.04
C ILE A 225 -3.24 0.09 -29.29
N SER A 226 -2.53 -0.84 -29.93
CA SER A 226 -1.12 -1.06 -29.62
C SER A 226 -0.44 0.31 -29.74
N GLN A 227 -0.05 0.89 -28.61
CA GLN A 227 0.81 2.07 -28.60
C GLN A 227 2.00 1.71 -29.47
N ARG A 228 2.11 2.40 -30.62
CA ARG A 228 3.33 2.43 -31.41
C ARG A 228 4.35 3.22 -30.59
N SER A 229 4.89 2.61 -29.55
CA SER A 229 6.08 3.09 -28.87
C SER A 229 7.24 2.87 -29.84
N GLY A 230 7.54 3.92 -30.59
CA GLY A 230 8.84 4.10 -31.21
C GLY A 230 9.91 3.79 -30.15
N GLY A 231 10.88 2.98 -30.55
CA GLY A 231 11.81 2.31 -29.65
C GLY A 231 12.51 3.24 -28.66
N ALA A 232 12.20 3.06 -27.39
CA ALA A 232 13.15 3.26 -26.31
C ALA A 232 13.49 1.86 -25.79
N ARG A 233 14.68 1.36 -26.13
CA ARG A 233 15.24 0.16 -25.53
C ARG A 233 15.28 0.39 -24.01
N ALA A 234 14.44 -0.33 -23.26
CA ALA A 234 14.67 -0.53 -21.84
C ALA A 234 16.01 -1.26 -21.72
N GLY A 235 17.04 -0.53 -21.27
CA GLY A 235 18.32 -1.11 -20.96
C GLY A 235 18.12 -2.17 -19.88
N SER A 236 18.47 -3.40 -20.21
CA SER A 236 18.77 -4.46 -19.25
C SER A 236 19.93 -4.01 -18.37
N GLY A 237 19.61 -3.23 -17.33
CA GLY A 237 20.51 -2.89 -16.24
C GLY A 237 20.53 -4.06 -15.28
N THR A 238 21.68 -4.74 -15.21
CA THR A 238 22.02 -5.77 -14.23
C THR A 238 21.63 -5.31 -12.82
N GLN A 239 20.61 -5.94 -12.26
CA GLN A 239 20.09 -5.65 -10.93
C GLN A 239 21.07 -6.16 -9.87
N LEU A 240 21.98 -5.28 -9.44
CA LEU A 240 22.65 -5.38 -8.14
C LEU A 240 22.01 -4.36 -7.21
N GLY A 241 21.64 -4.83 -6.01
CA GLY A 241 20.83 -4.10 -5.03
C GLY A 241 21.34 -2.70 -4.71
N THR A 242 20.43 -1.74 -4.74
CA THR A 242 20.57 -0.40 -4.15
C THR A 242 19.18 0.01 -3.65
N GLY A 243 19.07 0.44 -2.39
CA GLY A 243 17.79 0.63 -1.68
C GLY A 243 16.80 1.52 -2.43
N ARG A 244 15.84 0.89 -3.13
CA ARG A 244 14.68 1.55 -3.71
C ARG A 244 13.69 1.73 -2.57
N GLY A 245 13.45 2.97 -2.14
CA GLY A 245 12.39 3.25 -1.18
C GLY A 245 11.01 2.90 -1.75
N THR A 246 10.06 2.67 -0.87
CA THR A 246 8.64 2.49 -1.19
C THR A 246 7.81 3.42 -0.32
N LEU A 247 6.74 3.97 -0.88
CA LEU A 247 5.71 4.69 -0.14
C LEU A 247 4.71 3.66 0.40
N ARG A 248 4.69 3.48 1.71
CA ARG A 248 3.73 2.62 2.40
C ARG A 248 2.47 3.42 2.74
N LEU A 249 1.34 3.01 2.17
CA LEU A 249 0.00 3.49 2.49
C LEU A 249 -0.63 2.53 3.51
N ARG A 250 -0.89 3.02 4.72
CA ARG A 250 -1.49 2.25 5.81
C ARG A 250 -2.99 2.55 5.91
N SER A 251 -3.79 1.55 6.27
CA SER A 251 -5.22 1.71 6.59
C SER A 251 -5.41 2.51 7.88
N LYS A 252 -4.51 2.32 8.84
CA LYS A 252 -4.45 3.05 10.12
C LYS A 252 -3.11 3.78 10.23
N GLY A 253 -3.13 5.11 10.03
CA GLY A 253 -1.96 5.99 10.18
C GLY A 253 -1.52 6.71 8.90
N PRO A 254 -0.54 7.64 8.99
CA PRO A 254 -0.03 8.39 7.85
C PRO A 254 0.88 7.54 6.97
N ALA A 255 0.96 7.86 5.68
CA ALA A 255 1.93 7.23 4.78
C ALA A 255 3.37 7.50 5.18
N THR A 256 4.22 6.48 5.07
CA THR A 256 5.64 6.50 5.43
C THR A 256 6.49 6.07 4.25
N VAL A 257 7.69 6.64 4.12
CA VAL A 257 8.70 6.15 3.15
C VAL A 257 9.53 5.11 3.88
N GLU A 258 9.51 3.89 3.38
CA GLU A 258 10.18 2.73 3.98
C GLU A 258 11.09 2.06 2.96
N GLU A 259 12.00 1.21 3.42
CA GLU A 259 12.70 0.29 2.52
C GLU A 259 11.72 -0.76 1.99
N LEU A 260 11.99 -1.28 0.79
CA LEU A 260 11.21 -2.40 0.27
C LEU A 260 11.22 -3.57 1.28
N PRO A 261 10.08 -4.27 1.46
CA PRO A 261 10.05 -5.46 2.29
C PRO A 261 11.13 -6.44 1.87
N SER A 262 11.74 -7.10 2.85
CA SER A 262 12.64 -8.21 2.59
C SER A 262 11.88 -9.34 1.87
N ALA A 263 12.58 -10.14 1.07
CA ALA A 263 11.99 -11.28 0.37
C ALA A 263 11.28 -12.28 1.33
N PHE A 264 11.72 -12.32 2.59
CA PHE A 264 11.06 -13.08 3.65
C PHE A 264 9.69 -12.50 4.02
N GLU A 265 9.59 -11.17 4.17
CA GLU A 265 8.34 -10.49 4.49
C GLU A 265 7.35 -10.57 3.34
N GLU A 266 7.81 -10.40 2.10
CA GLU A 266 6.96 -10.59 0.91
C GLU A 266 6.32 -11.99 0.91
N LYS A 267 7.14 -13.03 1.14
CA LYS A 267 6.66 -14.41 1.19
C LYS A 267 5.71 -14.69 2.37
N ALA A 268 5.97 -14.07 3.53
CA ALA A 268 5.06 -14.16 4.67
C ALA A 268 3.71 -13.50 4.35
N VAL A 269 3.72 -12.33 3.71
CA VAL A 269 2.50 -11.61 3.31
C VAL A 269 1.69 -12.42 2.31
N GLU A 270 2.34 -13.01 1.30
CA GLU A 270 1.67 -13.89 0.33
C GLU A 270 0.97 -15.07 1.03
N LYS A 271 1.65 -15.74 1.96
CA LYS A 271 1.05 -16.84 2.73
C LYS A 271 -0.12 -16.41 3.59
N VAL A 272 -0.03 -15.26 4.25
CA VAL A 272 -1.14 -14.73 5.04
C VAL A 272 -2.32 -14.36 4.14
N ASP A 273 -2.07 -13.80 2.95
CA ASP A 273 -3.11 -13.52 1.95
C ASP A 273 -3.76 -14.81 1.40
N ASP A 274 -3.00 -15.90 1.28
CA ASP A 274 -3.54 -17.23 0.93
C ASP A 274 -4.45 -17.79 2.04
N LEU A 275 -4.10 -17.59 3.31
CA LEU A 275 -4.93 -17.98 4.46
C LEU A 275 -6.22 -17.13 4.52
N LEU A 276 -6.13 -15.83 4.23
CA LEU A 276 -7.31 -14.96 4.13
C LEU A 276 -8.27 -15.46 3.04
N GLU A 277 -7.74 -15.91 1.92
CA GLU A 277 -8.55 -16.47 0.83
C GLU A 277 -9.21 -17.79 1.25
N SER A 278 -8.47 -18.69 1.90
CA SER A 278 -8.97 -20.02 2.25
C SER A 278 -10.04 -19.98 3.35
N TYR A 279 -9.85 -19.15 4.38
CA TYR A 279 -10.75 -19.06 5.53
C TYR A 279 -11.94 -18.12 5.28
N MET A 280 -11.70 -17.00 4.58
CA MET A 280 -12.67 -15.90 4.51
C MET A 280 -13.10 -15.57 3.08
N GLY A 281 -12.46 -16.13 2.03
CA GLY A 281 -12.79 -15.81 0.63
C GLY A 281 -12.44 -14.38 0.24
N ILE A 282 -11.50 -13.77 0.95
CA ILE A 282 -11.02 -12.40 0.71
C ILE A 282 -9.52 -12.39 0.48
N ARG A 283 -9.04 -11.35 -0.19
CA ARG A 283 -7.62 -11.03 -0.24
C ARG A 283 -7.40 -9.55 0.02
N ASP A 284 -6.44 -9.26 0.87
CA ASP A 284 -6.08 -7.91 1.26
C ASP A 284 -4.60 -7.90 1.65
N SER A 285 -3.76 -7.47 0.71
CA SER A 285 -2.32 -7.43 0.88
C SER A 285 -1.88 -6.41 1.95
N GLU A 286 -2.68 -5.37 2.20
CA GLU A 286 -2.39 -4.36 3.21
C GLU A 286 -2.70 -4.87 4.62
N LEU A 287 -3.83 -5.58 4.76
CA LEU A 287 -4.18 -6.33 5.97
C LEU A 287 -3.14 -7.41 6.26
N ALA A 288 -2.78 -8.22 5.26
CA ALA A 288 -1.77 -9.28 5.41
C ALA A 288 -0.40 -8.70 5.81
N ALA A 289 0.03 -7.60 5.20
CA ALA A 289 1.26 -6.91 5.58
C ALA A 289 1.21 -6.37 7.01
N THR A 290 0.06 -5.84 7.44
CA THR A 290 -0.16 -5.40 8.83
C THR A 290 -0.06 -6.57 9.81
N MET A 291 -0.66 -7.73 9.50
CA MET A 291 -0.55 -8.93 10.33
C MET A 291 0.89 -9.44 10.45
N VAL A 292 1.63 -9.45 9.34
CA VAL A 292 3.05 -9.85 9.35
C VAL A 292 3.87 -8.88 10.20
N GLU A 293 3.65 -7.58 10.09
CA GLU A 293 4.32 -6.57 10.92
C GLU A 293 4.01 -6.77 12.42
N LEU A 294 2.74 -6.96 12.80
CA LEU A 294 2.35 -7.21 14.19
C LEU A 294 2.99 -8.47 14.76
N GLY A 295 3.18 -9.52 13.94
CA GLY A 295 3.79 -10.78 14.35
C GLY A 295 5.33 -10.79 14.39
N LYS A 296 6.02 -9.74 13.92
CA LYS A 296 7.50 -9.70 13.93
C LYS A 296 8.09 -9.71 15.33
N ASP A 297 7.51 -8.93 16.24
CA ASP A 297 8.08 -8.67 17.56
C ASP A 297 7.50 -9.56 18.67
N LYS A 298 6.51 -10.39 18.35
CA LYS A 298 5.85 -11.28 19.31
C LYS A 298 6.61 -12.59 19.47
N LYS A 299 6.46 -13.24 20.63
CA LYS A 299 7.19 -14.47 20.98
C LYS A 299 6.32 -15.72 21.04
N ASN A 300 5.02 -15.56 21.23
CA ASN A 300 4.07 -16.66 21.34
C ASN A 300 2.74 -16.33 20.61
N PRO A 301 1.94 -17.36 20.27
CA PRO A 301 0.66 -17.18 19.59
C PRO A 301 -0.32 -16.31 20.39
N ASP A 302 -0.32 -16.39 21.72
CA ASP A 302 -1.27 -15.66 22.56
C ASP A 302 -1.01 -14.13 22.53
N GLU A 303 0.26 -13.71 22.62
CA GLU A 303 0.69 -12.32 22.44
C GLU A 303 0.38 -11.79 21.03
N PHE A 304 0.40 -12.67 20.03
CA PHE A 304 0.02 -12.32 18.67
C PHE A 304 -1.49 -12.16 18.53
N ALA A 305 -2.28 -13.08 19.10
CA ALA A 305 -3.74 -13.01 19.13
C ALA A 305 -4.22 -11.72 19.82
N GLU A 306 -3.64 -11.37 20.97
CA GLU A 306 -3.97 -10.14 21.69
C GLU A 306 -3.68 -8.88 20.85
N ALA A 307 -2.53 -8.83 20.18
CA ALA A 307 -2.18 -7.69 19.32
C ALA A 307 -3.05 -7.59 18.06
N LEU A 308 -3.46 -8.75 17.53
CA LEU A 308 -4.34 -8.86 16.39
C LEU A 308 -5.75 -8.41 16.77
N ASP A 309 -6.27 -8.78 17.94
CA ASP A 309 -7.57 -8.31 18.43
C ASP A 309 -7.57 -6.81 18.76
N GLU A 310 -6.49 -6.28 19.34
CA GLU A 310 -6.35 -4.84 19.61
C GLU A 310 -6.41 -4.01 18.32
N THR A 311 -5.79 -4.53 17.24
CA THR A 311 -5.65 -3.78 15.99
C THR A 311 -6.75 -4.09 14.97
N LEU A 312 -7.26 -5.33 14.95
CA LEU A 312 -8.11 -5.91 13.92
C LEU A 312 -9.30 -6.71 14.50
N GLY A 313 -9.68 -6.48 15.77
CA GLY A 313 -10.77 -7.20 16.43
C GLY A 313 -12.13 -7.14 15.73
N ASP A 314 -12.36 -6.14 14.87
CA ASP A 314 -13.57 -6.02 14.05
C ASP A 314 -13.79 -7.21 13.09
N PHE A 315 -12.73 -7.94 12.75
CA PHE A 315 -12.77 -9.06 11.81
C PHE A 315 -13.22 -10.38 12.45
N ALA A 316 -13.13 -10.51 13.78
CA ALA A 316 -13.45 -11.73 14.54
C ALA A 316 -12.85 -13.00 13.93
N PHE A 317 -11.51 -13.06 13.88
CA PHE A 317 -10.79 -14.18 13.28
C PHE A 317 -10.96 -15.47 14.11
N PRO A 318 -11.13 -16.64 13.47
CA PRO A 318 -11.10 -17.93 14.18
C PRO A 318 -9.73 -18.21 14.81
N ASP A 319 -9.69 -18.85 15.97
CA ASP A 319 -8.43 -19.21 16.65
C ASP A 319 -7.49 -20.02 15.74
N GLU A 320 -8.05 -20.98 14.98
CA GLU A 320 -7.29 -21.80 14.02
C GLU A 320 -6.57 -20.93 12.97
N PHE A 321 -7.24 -19.86 12.49
CA PHE A 321 -6.63 -18.92 11.55
C PHE A 321 -5.48 -18.16 12.20
N VAL A 322 -5.64 -17.70 13.44
CA VAL A 322 -4.58 -16.98 14.17
C VAL A 322 -3.34 -17.87 14.37
N PHE A 323 -3.55 -19.15 14.71
CA PHE A 323 -2.46 -20.14 14.80
C PHE A 323 -1.77 -20.39 13.47
N ASP A 324 -2.52 -20.54 12.38
CA ASP A 324 -1.96 -20.75 11.04
C ASP A 324 -1.16 -19.53 10.55
N VAL A 325 -1.66 -18.31 10.80
CA VAL A 325 -0.95 -17.06 10.48
C VAL A 325 0.34 -16.96 11.29
N TRP A 326 0.29 -17.25 12.59
CA TRP A 326 1.48 -17.30 13.44
C TRP A 326 2.52 -18.30 12.91
N GLY A 327 2.06 -19.49 12.52
CA GLY A 327 2.90 -20.51 11.89
C GLY A 327 3.52 -20.03 10.58
N ALA A 328 2.74 -19.39 9.70
CA ALA A 328 3.21 -18.85 8.43
C ALA A 328 4.31 -17.78 8.61
N ILE A 329 4.13 -16.88 9.58
CA ILE A 329 5.13 -15.85 9.93
C ILE A 329 6.39 -16.51 10.53
N GLY A 330 6.21 -17.52 11.40
CA GLY A 330 7.32 -18.25 12.05
C GLY A 330 8.15 -19.06 11.07
N ASP A 331 7.53 -19.83 10.17
CA ASP A 331 8.21 -20.62 9.15
C ASP A 331 9.00 -19.74 8.19
N ALA A 332 8.42 -18.59 7.85
CA ALA A 332 9.08 -17.57 7.07
C ALA A 332 10.36 -17.08 7.80
N LYS A 333 10.30 -16.81 9.12
CA LYS A 333 11.46 -16.28 9.90
C LYS A 333 12.63 -17.26 9.92
N VAL A 334 12.35 -18.56 9.88
CA VAL A 334 13.36 -19.64 9.94
C VAL A 334 13.83 -20.03 8.52
N GLY A 335 13.30 -19.42 7.46
CA GLY A 335 13.67 -19.73 6.08
C GLY A 335 13.22 -21.13 5.63
N ARG A 336 12.18 -21.70 6.26
CA ARG A 336 11.65 -23.04 5.94
C ARG A 336 10.60 -23.03 4.83
N LEU A 337 10.51 -21.93 4.10
CA LEU A 337 9.53 -21.72 3.06
C LEU A 337 10.09 -21.94 1.67
#